data_AF-A0A8S2TDA1-F1
#
_entry.id   AF-A0A8S2TDA1-F1
#
_cell.length_a   1.000
_cell.length_b   1.000
_cell.length_c   1.000
_cell.angle_alpha   90.00
_cell.angle_beta   90.00
_cell.angle_gamma   90.00
#
_symmetry.space_group_name_H-M   'P 1'
#
loop_
_entity.id
_entity.type
_entity.pdbx_description
1 polymer ?
#
loop_
_entity_poly.entity_id
_entity_poly.type
_entity_poly.pdbx_seq_one_letter_code
_entity_poly.pdbx_strand_id
1 'polypeptide(L)'
;VRFIIDSGKVKEMSYDGKYKMQRLQEFNISRASAEQRKGRAGRTGPGVCFRLYSEQDYITFQEYSTPEIRRVPLDSLLLQMISMGLKDPRK
;
A
#
# COMPACT_ATOMS: atom_id res chain seq x y z
N VAL A 1 -13.65 -9.76 -14.88
CA VAL A 1 -12.32 -9.64 -15.55
C VAL A 1 -11.63 -10.99 -15.44
N ARG A 2 -11.13 -11.56 -16.54
CA ARG A 2 -10.61 -12.94 -16.58
C ARG A 2 -9.10 -13.04 -16.74
N PHE A 3 -8.48 -11.96 -17.23
CA PHE A 3 -7.04 -11.84 -17.40
C PHE A 3 -6.57 -10.58 -16.68
N ILE A 4 -5.55 -10.72 -15.84
CA ILE A 4 -4.91 -9.63 -15.12
C ILE A 4 -3.45 -9.59 -15.56
N ILE A 5 -2.93 -8.39 -15.77
CA ILE A 5 -1.50 -8.14 -15.95
C ILE A 5 -1.05 -7.33 -14.74
N ASP A 6 -0.17 -7.91 -13.92
CA ASP A 6 0.34 -7.31 -12.69
C ASP A 6 1.79 -6.86 -12.89
N SER A 7 1.99 -5.54 -12.91
CA SER A 7 3.33 -4.95 -13.02
C SER A 7 4.19 -5.14 -11.77
N GLY A 8 3.58 -5.50 -10.62
CA GLY A 8 4.30 -5.57 -9.36
C GLY A 8 4.67 -4.21 -8.75
N LYS A 9 4.21 -3.11 -9.36
CA LYS A 9 4.52 -1.74 -8.93
C LYS A 9 3.28 -1.00 -8.43
N VAL A 10 3.53 -0.01 -7.58
CA VAL A 10 2.55 0.97 -7.10
C VAL A 10 3.23 2.33 -6.98
N LYS A 11 2.51 3.39 -7.35
CA LYS A 11 2.89 4.76 -6.98
C LYS A 11 2.12 5.15 -5.74
N GLU A 12 2.83 5.58 -4.73
CA GLU A 12 2.23 6.05 -3.49
C GLU A 12 3.00 7.23 -2.91
N MET A 13 2.30 8.02 -2.09
CA MET A 13 2.90 9.14 -1.38
C MET A 13 3.72 8.61 -0.21
N SER A 14 5.00 8.96 -0.17
CA SER A 14 5.87 8.76 0.98
C SER A 14 6.11 10.09 1.69
N TYR A 15 6.11 10.08 3.02
CA TYR A 15 6.45 11.25 3.83
C TYR A 15 7.87 11.13 4.35
N ASP A 16 8.68 12.16 4.07
CA ASP A 16 10.02 12.30 4.63
C ASP A 16 9.95 13.20 5.87
N GLY A 17 10.03 12.58 7.05
CA GLY A 17 9.97 13.28 8.33
C GLY A 17 11.16 14.23 8.60
N LYS A 18 12.29 14.02 7.92
CA LYS A 18 13.47 14.89 8.06
C LYS A 18 13.28 16.20 7.31
N TYR A 19 12.69 16.14 6.11
CA TYR A 19 12.48 17.31 5.26
C TYR A 19 11.05 17.86 5.30
N LYS A 20 10.16 17.25 6.09
CA LYS A 20 8.73 17.60 6.23
C LYS A 20 8.02 17.70 4.87
N MET A 21 8.33 16.77 3.98
CA MET A 21 7.88 16.81 2.59
C MET A 21 7.25 15.49 2.19
N GLN A 22 6.15 15.54 1.44
CA GLN A 22 5.57 14.39 0.78
C GLN A 22 6.11 14.28 -0.65
N ARG A 23 6.37 13.05 -1.10
CA ARG A 23 6.82 12.76 -2.46
C ARG A 23 6.03 11.60 -3.03
N LEU A 24 5.63 11.71 -4.30
CA LEU A 24 5.09 10.58 -5.04
C LEU A 24 6.26 9.71 -5.52
N GLN A 25 6.32 8.48 -5.06
CA GLN A 25 7.40 7.55 -5.40
C GLN A 25 6.83 6.21 -5.86
N GLU A 26 7.60 5.50 -6.67
CA GLU A 26 7.26 4.15 -7.10
C GLU A 26 7.89 3.12 -6.15
N PHE A 27 7.11 2.13 -5.77
CA PHE A 27 7.51 1.02 -4.91
C PHE A 27 7.06 -0.32 -5.51
N ASN A 28 7.70 -1.39 -5.05
CA ASN A 28 7.15 -2.74 -5.24
C ASN A 28 5.89 -2.89 -4.38
N ILE A 29 4.91 -3.63 -4.88
CA ILE A 29 3.73 -3.99 -4.11
C ILE A 29 4.05 -5.02 -3.03
N SER A 30 3.16 -5.14 -2.03
CA SER A 30 3.22 -6.24 -1.09
C SER A 30 2.72 -7.55 -1.71
N ARG A 31 3.12 -8.69 -1.12
CA ARG A 31 2.60 -10.01 -1.48
C ARG A 31 1.07 -10.07 -1.31
N ALA A 32 0.55 -9.49 -0.22
CA ALA A 32 -0.90 -9.37 0.00
C ALA A 32 -1.60 -8.59 -1.14
N SER A 33 -1.00 -7.51 -1.64
CA SER A 33 -1.56 -6.76 -2.78
C SER A 33 -1.52 -7.57 -4.07
N ALA A 34 -0.43 -8.29 -4.34
CA ALA A 34 -0.30 -9.16 -5.51
C ALA A 34 -1.34 -10.30 -5.49
N GLU A 35 -1.60 -10.91 -4.33
CA GLU A 35 -2.67 -11.93 -4.19
C GLU A 35 -4.06 -11.31 -4.36
N GLN A 36 -4.29 -10.10 -3.83
CA GLN A 36 -5.54 -9.38 -4.06
C GLN A 36 -5.77 -9.09 -5.56
N ARG A 37 -4.72 -8.68 -6.30
CA ARG A 37 -4.77 -8.43 -7.75
C ARG A 37 -5.07 -9.72 -8.53
N LYS A 38 -4.39 -10.82 -8.21
CA LYS A 38 -4.68 -12.16 -8.76
C LYS A 38 -6.14 -12.57 -8.53
N GLY A 39 -6.68 -12.34 -7.34
CA GLY A 39 -8.08 -12.64 -7.01
C GLY A 39 -9.11 -11.93 -7.90
N ARG A 40 -8.75 -10.80 -8.53
CA ARG A 40 -9.64 -10.09 -9.47
C ARG A 40 -9.96 -10.90 -10.74
N ALA A 41 -9.08 -11.81 -11.14
CA ALA A 41 -9.28 -12.67 -12.32
C ALA A 41 -10.34 -13.76 -12.09
N GLY A 42 -10.61 -14.12 -10.83
CA GLY A 42 -11.44 -15.28 -10.46
C GLY A 42 -12.90 -14.98 -10.12
N ARG A 43 -13.39 -13.75 -10.36
CA ARG A 43 -14.71 -13.32 -9.81
C ARG A 43 -15.92 -14.04 -10.42
N THR A 44 -15.84 -14.44 -11.68
CA THR A 44 -16.98 -15.02 -12.42
C THR A 44 -16.66 -16.41 -12.97
N GLY A 45 -15.51 -16.98 -12.63
CA GLY A 45 -15.01 -18.25 -13.15
C GLY A 45 -13.47 -18.29 -13.19
N PRO A 46 -12.86 -19.39 -13.69
CA PRO A 46 -11.41 -19.52 -13.75
C PRO A 46 -10.76 -18.42 -14.59
N GLY A 47 -9.77 -17.72 -14.04
CA GLY A 47 -9.02 -16.66 -14.72
C GLY A 47 -7.52 -16.77 -14.46
N VAL A 48 -6.73 -15.97 -15.19
CA VAL A 48 -5.26 -16.00 -15.16
C VAL A 48 -4.71 -14.63 -14.78
N CYS A 49 -3.65 -14.61 -13.98
CA CYS A 49 -2.91 -13.40 -13.62
C CYS A 49 -1.45 -13.56 -14.09
N PHE A 50 -1.03 -12.68 -15.01
CA PHE A 50 0.34 -12.62 -15.52
C PHE A 50 1.13 -11.61 -14.69
N ARG A 51 2.22 -12.07 -14.05
CA ARG A 51 3.11 -11.22 -13.26
C ARG A 51 4.31 -10.81 -14.10
N LEU A 52 4.62 -9.52 -14.15
CA LEU A 52 5.74 -8.96 -14.92
C LEU A 52 7.03 -8.88 -14.09
N TYR A 53 7.20 -9.79 -13.15
CA TYR A 53 8.33 -9.87 -12.21
C TYR A 53 8.60 -11.34 -11.88
N SER A 54 9.84 -11.65 -11.48
CA SER A 54 10.23 -13.03 -11.22
C SER A 54 9.62 -13.56 -9.92
N GLU A 55 9.57 -14.89 -9.78
CA GLU A 55 9.20 -15.52 -8.52
C GLU A 55 10.17 -15.15 -7.39
N GLN A 56 11.47 -15.02 -7.71
CA GLN A 56 12.47 -14.58 -6.75
C GLN A 56 12.16 -13.17 -6.25
N ASP A 57 11.83 -12.23 -7.13
CA ASP A 57 11.43 -10.87 -6.74
C ASP A 57 10.19 -10.91 -5.83
N TYR A 58 9.19 -11.72 -6.19
CA TYR A 58 7.97 -11.87 -5.40
C TYR A 58 8.25 -12.33 -3.96
N ILE A 59 9.20 -13.25 -3.77
CA ILE A 59 9.60 -13.72 -2.43
C ILE A 59 10.27 -12.59 -1.62
N THR A 60 10.97 -11.66 -2.28
CA THR A 60 11.58 -10.50 -1.61
C THR A 60 10.57 -9.41 -1.23
N PHE A 61 9.36 -9.43 -1.79
CA PHE A 61 8.35 -8.41 -1.49
C PHE A 61 7.87 -8.51 -0.04
N GLN A 62 7.60 -7.36 0.56
CA GLN A 62 7.00 -7.31 1.90
C GLN A 62 5.67 -8.07 1.91
N GLU A 63 5.38 -8.78 3.00
CA GLU A 63 4.13 -9.53 3.11
C GLU A 63 2.90 -8.61 3.07
N TYR A 64 2.97 -7.51 3.83
CA TYR A 64 1.94 -6.50 3.93
C TYR A 64 2.50 -5.12 3.57
N SER A 65 1.64 -4.25 3.04
CA SER A 65 1.98 -2.85 2.80
C SER A 65 2.14 -2.12 4.13
N THR A 66 3.06 -1.17 4.19
CA THR A 66 3.20 -0.31 5.38
C THR A 66 1.87 0.43 5.63
N PRO A 67 1.33 0.40 6.86
CA PRO A 67 0.07 1.08 7.18
C PRO A 67 0.12 2.57 6.85
N GLU A 68 -1.00 3.13 6.38
CA GLU A 68 -1.08 4.54 5.97
C GLU A 68 -0.70 5.52 7.09
N ILE A 69 -1.11 5.25 8.33
CA ILE A 69 -0.76 6.07 9.51
C ILE A 69 0.75 6.21 9.74
N ARG A 70 1.58 5.30 9.21
CA ARG A 70 3.05 5.37 9.29
C ARG A 70 3.68 6.11 8.11
N ARG A 71 2.90 6.51 7.11
CA ARG A 71 3.38 7.08 5.84
C ARG A 71 2.91 8.51 5.59
N VAL A 72 2.02 9.05 6.43
CA VAL A 72 1.46 10.39 6.29
C VAL A 72 1.76 11.25 7.51
N PRO A 73 1.85 12.59 7.36
CA PRO A 73 1.85 13.51 8.49
C PRO A 73 0.58 13.35 9.33
N LEU A 74 0.73 13.45 10.64
CA LEU A 74 -0.38 13.24 11.58
C LEU A 74 -0.99 14.56 12.09
N ASP A 75 -0.51 15.71 11.63
CA ASP A 75 -0.91 17.04 12.11
C ASP A 75 -2.43 17.26 12.03
N SER A 76 -3.03 16.97 10.88
CA SER A 76 -4.48 17.09 10.68
C SER A 76 -5.26 16.11 11.56
N LEU A 77 -4.75 14.88 11.74
CA LEU A 77 -5.39 13.87 12.58
C LEU A 77 -5.34 14.28 14.05
N LEU A 78 -4.22 14.82 14.52
CA LEU A 78 -4.06 15.33 15.88
C LEU A 78 -4.99 16.50 16.18
N LEU A 79 -5.10 17.46 15.26
CA LEU A 79 -6.04 18.59 15.40
C LEU A 79 -7.49 18.11 15.50
N GLN A 80 -7.87 17.11 14.68
CA GLN A 80 -9.19 16.50 14.74
C GLN A 80 -9.43 15.76 16.05
N MET A 81 -8.44 15.03 16.58
CA MET A 81 -8.56 14.36 17.88
C MET A 81 -8.80 15.36 19.01
N ILE A 82 -8.06 16.47 19.02
CA ILE A 82 -8.21 17.53 20.02
C ILE A 82 -9.61 18.17 19.93
N SER A 83 -10.12 18.43 18.72
CA SER A 83 -11.47 19.00 18.56
C SER A 83 -12.58 18.06 19.03
N MET A 84 -12.35 16.74 18.95
CA MET A 84 -13.23 15.71 19.49
C MET A 84 -13.07 15.49 21.01
N GLY A 85 -12.18 16.23 21.68
CA GLY A 85 -11.92 16.10 23.12
C GLY A 85 -10.94 14.99 23.51
N LEU A 86 -10.28 14.35 22.54
CA LEU A 86 -9.25 13.33 22.76
C LEU A 86 -7.88 14.01 22.91
N LYS A 87 -7.45 14.22 24.16
CA LYS A 87 -6.30 15.10 24.49
C LYS A 87 -4.93 14.44 24.35
N ASP A 88 -4.83 13.12 24.46
CA ASP A 88 -3.56 12.41 24.41
C ASP A 88 -3.65 11.21 23.45
N PRO A 89 -2.96 11.22 22.31
CA PRO A 89 -2.93 10.11 21.36
C PRO A 89 -1.99 8.96 21.78
N ARG A 90 -1.24 9.12 22.88
CA ARG A 90 -0.23 8.17 23.37
C ARG A 90 -0.59 7.53 24.71
N LYS A 91 -1.64 7.99 25.37
CA LYS A 91 -2.22 7.37 26.57
C LYS A 91 -3.50 6.62 26.21
#